data_AF-A0A1M4M3R1-F1
#
_entry.id   AF-A0A1M4M3R1-F1
#
_cell.length_a   1.000
_cell.length_b   1.000
_cell.length_c   1.000
_cell.angle_alpha   90.00
_cell.angle_beta   90.00
_cell.angle_gamma   90.00
#
_symmetry.space_group_name_H-M   'P 1'
#
loop_
_entity.id
_entity.type
_entity.pdbx_description
1 polymer ?
#
loop_
_entity_poly.entity_id
_entity_poly.type
_entity_poly.pdbx_seq_one_letter_code
_entity_poly.pdbx_strand_id
1 'polypeptide(L)'
;MQYLIFSLQSELYRAVRLVVDTGIHYKGWTREEAIKYYNENTRISGVNEVDRMIVWPGQACAYKIGEIELLRHKAMAELGDSFDIKELHDVILMDGNMPLKILEKQVDEYILYKK
;
A
#
# COMPACT_ATOMS: atom_id res chain seq x y z
N MET A 1 -12.19 -19.75 -4.94
CA MET A 1 -11.43 -19.37 -6.15
C MET A 1 -11.78 -17.97 -6.63
N GLN A 2 -13.05 -17.61 -6.78
CA GLN A 2 -13.46 -16.29 -7.29
C GLN A 2 -13.08 -15.10 -6.38
N TYR A 3 -13.20 -15.21 -5.06
CA TYR A 3 -12.76 -14.16 -4.11
C TYR A 3 -11.26 -13.85 -4.20
N LEU A 4 -10.42 -14.88 -4.41
CA LEU A 4 -8.98 -14.72 -4.55
C LEU A 4 -8.63 -13.91 -5.81
N ILE A 5 -9.31 -14.21 -6.93
CA ILE A 5 -9.12 -13.47 -8.19
C ILE A 5 -9.45 -11.98 -8.01
N PHE A 6 -10.55 -11.66 -7.32
CA PHE A 6 -10.91 -10.27 -7.06
C PHE A 6 -9.95 -9.56 -6.11
N SER A 7 -9.44 -10.26 -5.09
CA SER A 7 -8.41 -9.71 -4.19
C SER A 7 -7.15 -9.36 -4.97
N LEU A 8 -6.65 -10.29 -5.78
CA LEU A 8 -5.44 -10.09 -6.60
C LEU A 8 -5.62 -8.98 -7.63
N GLN A 9 -6.80 -8.88 -8.26
CA GLN A 9 -7.11 -7.75 -9.16
C GLN A 9 -7.07 -6.40 -8.44
N SER A 10 -7.58 -6.35 -7.20
CA SER A 10 -7.56 -5.13 -6.39
C SER A 10 -6.14 -4.75 -5.97
N GLU A 11 -5.28 -5.73 -5.67
CA GLU A 11 -3.86 -5.50 -5.40
C GLU A 11 -3.10 -5.03 -6.62
N LEU A 12 -3.29 -5.69 -7.77
CA LEU A 12 -2.66 -5.31 -9.04
C LEU A 12 -3.03 -3.87 -9.41
N TYR A 13 -4.30 -3.51 -9.25
CA TYR A 13 -4.78 -2.16 -9.51
C TYR A 13 -4.05 -1.11 -8.64
N ARG A 14 -3.84 -1.37 -7.34
CA ARG A 14 -3.07 -0.47 -6.46
C ARG A 14 -1.57 -0.50 -6.76
N ALA A 15 -1.01 -1.60 -7.24
CA ALA A 15 0.38 -1.66 -7.68
C ALA A 15 0.62 -0.83 -8.94
N VAL A 16 -0.28 -0.89 -9.93
CA VAL A 16 -0.24 -0.06 -11.14
C VAL A 16 -0.26 1.43 -10.80
N ARG A 17 -1.02 1.84 -9.77
CA ARG A 17 -1.04 3.22 -9.30
C ARG A 17 0.34 3.76 -8.90
N LEU A 18 1.20 2.94 -8.27
CA LEU A 18 2.56 3.35 -7.93
C LEU A 18 3.39 3.65 -9.18
N VAL A 19 3.29 2.78 -10.19
CA VAL A 19 4.06 2.92 -11.44
C VAL A 19 3.58 4.13 -12.22
N VAL A 20 2.26 4.34 -12.32
CA VAL A 20 1.69 5.42 -13.12
C VAL A 20 1.92 6.79 -12.47
N ASP A 21 1.70 6.92 -11.16
CA ASP A 21 1.90 8.19 -10.44
C ASP A 21 3.37 8.64 -10.50
N THR A 22 4.31 7.73 -10.22
CA THR A 22 5.75 8.01 -10.37
C THR A 22 6.18 8.15 -11.83
N GLY A 23 5.51 7.44 -12.75
CA GLY A 23 5.68 7.56 -14.19
C GLY A 23 5.45 9.00 -14.66
N ILE A 24 4.30 9.57 -14.28
CA ILE A 24 3.91 10.94 -14.63
C ILE A 24 4.82 11.95 -13.92
N HIS A 25 4.93 11.87 -12.60
CA HIS A 25 5.50 12.96 -11.79
C HIS A 25 7.02 12.92 -11.65
N TYR A 26 7.67 11.80 -11.93
CA TYR A 26 9.12 11.65 -11.82
C TYR A 26 9.79 11.17 -13.12
N LYS A 27 9.16 10.27 -13.87
CA LYS A 27 9.72 9.75 -15.13
C LYS A 27 9.30 10.54 -16.38
N GLY A 28 8.41 11.52 -16.24
CA GLY A 28 7.98 12.39 -17.33
C GLY A 28 7.07 11.72 -18.35
N TRP A 29 6.33 10.68 -17.95
CA TRP A 29 5.35 10.04 -18.82
C TRP A 29 4.25 11.02 -19.23
N THR A 30 3.89 10.96 -20.51
CA THR A 30 2.70 11.60 -21.04
C THR A 30 1.44 10.93 -20.49
N ARG A 31 0.32 11.66 -20.54
CA ARG A 31 -0.99 11.14 -20.17
C ARG A 31 -1.34 9.89 -20.97
N GLU A 32 -1.01 9.86 -22.25
CA GLU A 32 -1.27 8.77 -23.17
C GLU A 32 -0.46 7.51 -22.81
N GLU A 33 0.82 7.67 -22.48
CA GLU A 33 1.67 6.56 -21.99
C GLU A 33 1.14 5.99 -20.68
N ALA A 34 0.74 6.86 -19.75
CA ALA A 34 0.15 6.47 -18.48
C ALA A 34 -1.16 5.68 -18.68
N ILE A 35 -2.07 6.14 -19.53
CA ILE A 35 -3.33 5.44 -19.84
C ILE A 35 -3.06 4.10 -20.51
N LYS A 36 -2.12 4.06 -21.46
CA LYS A 36 -1.73 2.83 -22.15
C LYS A 36 -1.23 1.80 -21.13
N TYR A 37 -0.28 2.18 -20.28
CA TYR A 37 0.24 1.29 -19.24
C TYR A 37 -0.89 0.80 -18.31
N TYR A 38 -1.79 1.69 -17.90
CA TYR A 38 -2.91 1.34 -17.02
C TYR A 38 -3.83 0.27 -17.64
N ASN A 39 -4.17 0.43 -18.92
CA ASN A 39 -5.09 -0.45 -19.64
C ASN A 39 -4.45 -1.80 -20.00
N GLU A 40 -3.14 -1.83 -20.24
CA GLU A 40 -2.40 -3.07 -20.50
C GLU A 40 -2.27 -3.94 -19.23
N ASN A 41 -2.22 -3.32 -18.05
CA ASN A 41 -1.97 -4.00 -16.78
C ASN A 41 -3.21 -4.20 -15.91
N THR A 42 -4.36 -3.63 -16.29
CA THR A 42 -5.61 -3.78 -15.52
C THR A 42 -6.80 -4.06 -16.43
N ARG A 43 -7.91 -4.53 -15.85
CA ARG A 43 -9.17 -4.76 -16.60
C ARG A 43 -10.09 -3.53 -16.63
N ILE A 44 -9.61 -2.37 -16.20
CA ILE A 44 -10.40 -1.16 -16.01
C ILE A 44 -9.77 -0.05 -16.85
N SER A 45 -10.59 0.80 -17.47
CA SER A 45 -10.10 1.97 -18.19
C SER A 45 -9.36 2.92 -17.23
N GLY A 46 -8.11 3.22 -17.54
CA GLY A 46 -7.25 4.09 -16.74
C GLY A 46 -7.49 5.58 -16.90
N VAL A 47 -8.37 6.01 -17.83
CA VAL A 47 -8.54 7.45 -18.18
C VAL A 47 -8.80 8.31 -16.94
N ASN A 48 -9.86 7.99 -16.17
CA ASN A 48 -10.23 8.77 -14.99
C ASN A 48 -9.19 8.67 -13.87
N GLU A 49 -8.51 7.53 -13.75
CA GLU A 49 -7.49 7.31 -12.72
C GLU A 49 -6.22 8.11 -13.00
N VAL A 50 -5.77 8.10 -14.25
CA VAL A 50 -4.64 8.90 -14.72
C VAL A 50 -4.94 10.38 -14.56
N ASP A 51 -6.13 10.83 -14.97
CA ASP A 51 -6.54 12.23 -14.81
C ASP A 51 -6.54 12.66 -13.33
N ARG A 52 -6.99 11.79 -12.42
CA ARG A 52 -6.91 12.05 -10.98
C ARG A 52 -5.45 12.16 -10.50
N MET A 53 -4.56 11.29 -10.97
CA MET A 53 -3.14 11.32 -10.56
C MET A 53 -2.43 12.59 -11.05
N ILE A 54 -2.79 13.09 -12.23
CA ILE A 54 -2.24 14.35 -12.77
C ILE A 54 -2.58 15.52 -11.83
N VAL A 55 -3.82 15.60 -11.33
CA VAL A 55 -4.25 16.71 -10.46
C VAL A 55 -3.92 16.51 -8.97
N TRP A 56 -3.67 15.28 -8.54
CA TRP A 56 -3.39 14.96 -7.13
C TRP A 56 -2.15 14.06 -6.99
N PRO A 57 -0.94 14.64 -7.14
CA PRO A 57 0.32 13.89 -7.13
C PRO A 57 0.54 13.15 -5.81
N GLY A 58 0.97 11.89 -5.87
CA GLY A 58 1.38 11.09 -4.72
C GLY A 58 0.23 10.45 -3.92
N GLN A 59 -1.02 10.88 -4.11
CA GLN A 59 -2.17 10.30 -3.40
C GLN A 59 -2.35 8.82 -3.73
N ALA A 60 -2.17 8.45 -5.00
CA ALA A 60 -2.36 7.09 -5.46
C ALA A 60 -1.32 6.12 -4.88
N CYS A 61 -0.14 6.64 -4.51
CA CYS A 61 0.94 5.87 -3.89
C CYS A 61 0.65 5.47 -2.44
N ALA A 62 -0.16 6.26 -1.72
CA ALA A 62 -0.42 6.04 -0.29
C ALA A 62 -1.01 4.66 0.02
N TYR A 63 -1.80 4.08 -0.89
CA TYR A 63 -2.47 2.79 -0.67
C TYR A 63 -1.50 1.62 -0.49
N LYS A 64 -0.47 1.52 -1.34
CA LYS A 64 0.51 0.43 -1.26
C LYS A 64 1.65 0.75 -0.31
N ILE A 65 2.04 2.02 -0.18
CA ILE A 65 3.08 2.43 0.77
C ILE A 65 2.59 2.25 2.22
N GLY A 66 1.31 2.55 2.49
CA GLY A 66 0.72 2.41 3.82
C GLY A 66 0.18 1.02 4.15
N GLU A 67 0.47 0.01 3.34
CA GLU A 67 0.00 -1.35 3.60
C GLU A 67 0.73 -1.95 4.80
N ILE A 68 -0.04 -2.42 5.79
CA ILE A 68 0.45 -2.93 7.08
C ILE A 68 1.32 -4.19 6.92
N GLU A 69 1.22 -4.90 5.80
CA GLU A 69 1.85 -6.21 5.61
C GLU A 69 3.36 -6.22 5.89
N LEU A 70 4.07 -5.11 5.60
CA LEU A 70 5.48 -4.97 5.93
C LEU A 70 5.74 -4.96 7.44
N LEU A 71 4.94 -4.21 8.22
CA LEU A 71 5.03 -4.16 9.68
C LEU A 71 4.66 -5.50 10.32
N ARG A 72 3.64 -6.16 9.76
CA ARG A 72 3.23 -7.49 10.18
C ARG A 72 4.35 -8.50 9.97
N HIS A 73 4.96 -8.54 8.78
CA HIS A 73 6.08 -9.43 8.51
C HIS A 73 7.27 -9.17 9.44
N LYS A 74 7.57 -7.90 9.74
CA LYS A 74 8.59 -7.52 10.72
C LYS A 74 8.27 -8.09 12.11
N ALA A 75 7.07 -7.84 12.64
CA ALA A 75 6.67 -8.34 13.96
C ALA A 75 6.66 -9.87 14.03
N MET A 76 6.17 -10.55 13.00
CA MET A 76 6.20 -12.02 12.91
C MET A 76 7.63 -12.57 12.95
N ALA A 77 8.55 -11.97 12.19
CA ALA A 77 9.95 -12.40 12.14
C ALA A 77 10.68 -12.18 13.47
N GLU A 78 10.40 -11.06 14.16
CA GLU A 78 11.10 -10.68 15.39
C GLU A 78 10.57 -11.36 16.65
N LEU A 79 9.27 -11.73 16.69
CA LEU A 79 8.63 -12.33 17.87
C LEU A 79 8.48 -13.85 17.80
N GLY A 80 8.53 -14.45 16.61
CA GLY A 80 8.40 -15.91 16.43
C GLY A 80 7.16 -16.47 17.11
N ASP A 81 7.34 -17.42 18.02
CA ASP A 81 6.25 -18.07 18.76
C ASP A 81 5.49 -17.13 19.71
N SER A 82 6.07 -15.97 20.05
CA SER A 82 5.44 -14.95 20.90
C SER A 82 4.56 -13.98 20.10
N PHE A 83 4.47 -14.16 18.78
CA PHE A 83 3.65 -13.31 17.91
C PHE A 83 2.15 -13.58 18.10
N ASP A 84 1.39 -12.54 18.46
CA ASP A 84 -0.08 -12.54 18.37
C ASP A 84 -0.55 -11.43 17.40
N ILE A 85 -1.37 -11.84 16.42
CA ILE A 85 -1.96 -10.93 15.44
C ILE A 85 -2.98 -9.96 16.06
N LYS A 86 -3.67 -10.36 17.13
CA LYS A 86 -4.66 -9.52 17.80
C LYS A 86 -3.98 -8.35 18.51
N GLU A 87 -2.90 -8.63 19.22
CA GLU A 87 -2.12 -7.60 19.90
C GLU A 87 -1.46 -6.65 18.89
N LEU A 88 -0.96 -7.15 17.76
CA LEU A 88 -0.47 -6.29 16.68
C LEU A 88 -1.59 -5.37 16.15
N HIS A 89 -2.80 -5.88 15.97
CA HIS A 89 -3.93 -5.05 15.54
C HIS A 89 -4.30 -3.98 16.59
N ASP A 90 -4.23 -4.31 17.89
CA ASP A 90 -4.46 -3.33 18.95
C ASP A 90 -3.42 -2.19 18.89
N VAL A 91 -2.14 -2.53 18.72
CA VAL A 91 -1.05 -1.55 18.54
C VAL A 91 -1.30 -0.64 17.34
N ILE A 92 -1.81 -1.20 16.24
CA ILE A 92 -2.01 -0.44 15.00
C ILE A 92 -3.26 0.44 15.02
N LEU A 93 -4.34 0.01 15.69
CA LEU A 93 -5.66 0.61 15.53
C LEU A 93 -6.08 1.52 16.70
N MET A 94 -5.58 1.29 17.92
CA MET A 94 -6.12 1.94 19.12
C MET A 94 -5.83 3.44 19.20
N ASP A 95 -4.70 3.89 18.66
CA ASP A 95 -4.28 5.29 18.72
C ASP A 95 -4.73 6.13 17.50
N GLY A 96 -5.51 5.52 16.60
CA GLY A 96 -6.09 6.19 15.43
C GLY A 96 -5.10 6.48 14.31
N ASN A 97 -5.48 7.40 13.41
CA ASN A 97 -4.70 7.69 12.21
C ASN A 97 -3.43 8.49 12.55
N MET A 98 -2.29 8.01 12.07
CA MET A 98 -0.99 8.65 12.29
C MET A 98 -0.03 8.47 11.11
N PRO A 99 1.06 9.25 11.03
CA PRO A 99 2.10 9.05 10.03
C PRO A 99 2.74 7.66 10.17
N LEU A 100 3.07 7.02 9.04
CA LEU A 100 3.65 5.67 9.02
C LEU A 100 4.90 5.52 9.89
N LYS A 101 5.75 6.56 9.97
CA LYS A 101 6.94 6.54 10.84
C LYS A 101 6.61 6.47 12.34
N ILE A 102 5.48 7.04 12.74
CA ILE A 102 5.02 6.96 14.14
C ILE A 102 4.47 5.56 14.40
N LEU A 103 3.68 5.03 13.47
CA LEU A 103 3.18 3.66 13.53
C LEU A 103 4.32 2.63 13.59
N GLU A 104 5.34 2.79 12.74
CA GLU A 104 6.57 1.99 12.75
C GLU A 104 7.23 1.98 14.13
N LYS A 105 7.34 3.15 14.77
CA LYS A 105 7.91 3.27 16.12
C LYS A 105 7.07 2.53 17.18
N GLN A 106 5.74 2.61 17.10
CA GLN A 106 4.85 1.91 18.03
C GLN A 106 4.97 0.38 17.89
N VAL A 107 5.04 -0.12 16.65
CA VAL A 107 5.27 -1.54 16.39
C VAL A 107 6.64 -1.97 16.92
N ASP A 108 7.67 -1.13 16.77
CA ASP A 108 9.01 -1.43 17.28
C ASP A 108 9.05 -1.46 18.82
N GLU A 109 8.35 -0.53 19.49
CA GLU A 109 8.20 -0.51 20.95
C GLU A 109 7.44 -1.75 21.45
N TYR A 110 6.38 -2.16 20.75
CA TYR A 110 5.65 -3.40 21.03
C TYR A 110 6.55 -4.63 20.91
N ILE A 111 7.32 -4.74 19.82
CA ILE A 111 8.26 -5.86 19.62
C ILE A 111 9.30 -5.90 20.75
N LEU A 112 9.86 -4.75 21.13
CA LEU A 112 10.84 -4.66 22.22
C LEU A 112 10.26 -5.03 23.58
N TYR A 113 9.00 -4.69 23.85
CA TYR A 113 8.32 -5.04 25.10
C TYR A 113 8.00 -6.54 25.21
N LYS A 114 7.79 -7.22 24.07
CA LYS A 114 7.39 -8.64 24.01
C LYS A 114 8.55 -9.63 23.98
N LYS A 115 9.74 -9.18 23.58
CA LYS A 115 10.98 -9.98 23.65
C LYS A 115 11.44 -10.16 25.09
#